data_AF-G5A4Z2-F1
#
_entry.id   AF-G5A4Z2-F1
#
_cell.length_a   1.000
_cell.length_b   1.000
_cell.length_c   1.000
_cell.angle_alpha   90.00
_cell.angle_beta   90.00
_cell.angle_gamma   90.00
#
_symmetry.space_group_name_H-M   'P 1'
#
loop_
_entity.id
_entity.type
_entity.pdbx_description
1 polymer ?
#
loop_
_entity_poly.entity_id
_entity_poly.type
_entity_poly.pdbx_seq_one_letter_code
_entity_poly.pdbx_strand_id
1 'polypeptide(L)'
;MGCAFTAAFWLCSIEWFSPGNANGRALQNLLSMLRRSQQLRTPTRLELSKEGPTQRFLRSHRTTVEDEDDSEERALSLEEMKRMMKAGMNEEAFAEELGVSEKMKLVSSQPNTGLATFLTSPEYAKIAAYQNFLIGARRDYANGVAESSKKAKSKKWWK
;
A
#
# COMPACT_ATOMS: atom_id res chain seq x y z
N MET A 1 54.94 25.35 9.44
CA MET A 1 54.91 25.14 7.98
C MET A 1 53.69 24.27 7.73
N GLY A 2 52.51 24.86 7.52
CA GLY A 2 52.02 25.39 6.24
C GLY A 2 51.12 24.30 5.62
N CYS A 3 49.79 24.39 5.68
CA CYS A 3 48.93 25.10 4.71
C CYS A 3 49.25 24.65 3.27
N ALA A 4 48.35 24.20 2.39
CA ALA A 4 46.90 24.27 2.32
C ALA A 4 46.47 23.32 1.18
N PHE A 5 45.28 22.71 1.26
CA PHE A 5 44.60 22.22 0.06
C PHE A 5 43.67 23.34 -0.42
N THR A 6 44.13 24.06 -1.46
CA THR A 6 43.37 25.11 -2.13
C THR A 6 42.38 24.53 -3.12
N ALA A 7 41.24 25.22 -3.16
CA ALA A 7 40.03 24.95 -3.91
C ALA A 7 40.14 25.26 -5.42
N ALA A 8 38.97 25.12 -6.06
CA ALA A 8 38.52 25.72 -7.32
C ALA A 8 38.91 24.97 -8.61
N PHE A 9 38.14 24.94 -9.68
CA PHE A 9 36.73 25.20 -10.05
C PHE A 9 36.79 25.10 -11.58
N TRP A 10 35.81 24.44 -12.22
CA TRP A 10 35.39 24.69 -13.60
C TRP A 10 36.37 24.46 -14.77
N LEU A 11 35.96 23.60 -15.71
CA LEU A 11 35.61 24.07 -17.05
C LEU A 11 34.72 23.06 -17.80
N CYS A 12 33.51 23.54 -18.02
CA CYS A 12 32.52 23.07 -18.97
C CYS A 12 33.01 23.42 -20.39
N SER A 13 32.90 22.49 -21.35
CA SER A 13 32.80 22.77 -22.78
C SER A 13 32.55 21.47 -23.53
N ILE A 14 31.31 21.26 -23.98
CA ILE A 14 30.95 20.77 -25.32
C ILE A 14 29.54 21.34 -25.57
N GLU A 15 29.58 22.55 -26.09
CA GLU A 15 28.83 23.07 -27.22
C GLU A 15 27.91 22.07 -27.97
N TRP A 16 26.69 22.55 -28.25
CA TRP A 16 25.86 22.38 -29.46
C TRP A 16 24.40 22.04 -29.16
N PHE A 17 23.55 22.82 -29.83
CA PHE A 17 22.20 22.47 -30.28
C PHE A 17 20.99 22.95 -29.45
N SER A 18 20.55 24.16 -29.80
CA SER A 18 19.13 24.54 -29.93
C SER A 18 18.97 24.94 -31.42
N PRO A 19 17.85 24.71 -32.15
CA PRO A 19 16.48 24.89 -31.68
C PRO A 19 15.43 23.89 -32.25
N GLY A 20 14.21 23.89 -31.71
CA GLY A 20 13.12 23.13 -32.35
C GLY A 20 11.79 23.12 -31.60
N ASN A 21 11.04 24.22 -31.73
CA ASN A 21 9.63 24.38 -31.41
C ASN A 21 8.77 23.12 -31.72
N ALA A 22 8.23 22.45 -30.68
CA ALA A 22 7.38 21.27 -30.78
C ALA A 22 5.91 21.51 -30.34
N ASN A 23 5.44 22.77 -30.34
CA ASN A 23 4.09 23.12 -29.87
C ASN A 23 3.03 23.04 -30.99
N GLY A 24 3.08 22.03 -31.87
CA GLY A 24 2.21 21.96 -33.06
C GLY A 24 1.37 20.69 -33.23
N ARG A 25 1.64 19.61 -32.49
CA ARG A 25 1.03 18.29 -32.78
C ARG A 25 0.03 17.78 -31.73
N ALA A 26 0.01 18.35 -30.52
CA ALA A 26 -0.88 17.88 -29.46
C ALA A 26 -2.36 18.27 -29.66
N LEU A 27 -2.64 19.34 -30.41
CA LEU A 27 -4.00 19.88 -30.54
C LEU A 27 -4.84 19.21 -31.66
N GLN A 28 -4.22 18.55 -32.64
CA GLN A 28 -4.99 17.85 -33.69
C GLN A 28 -5.63 16.55 -33.18
N ASN A 29 -4.97 15.87 -32.23
CA ASN A 29 -5.50 14.61 -31.68
C ASN A 29 -6.75 14.87 -30.80
N LEU A 30 -6.80 15.98 -30.08
CA LEU A 30 -7.93 16.33 -29.20
C LEU A 30 -9.19 16.72 -29.98
N LEU A 31 -9.04 17.44 -31.10
CA LEU A 31 -10.15 17.80 -32.00
C LEU A 31 -10.72 16.59 -32.76
N SER A 32 -9.90 15.58 -33.05
CA SER A 32 -10.38 14.34 -33.68
C SER A 32 -11.21 13.46 -32.73
N MET A 33 -10.94 13.51 -31.42
CA MET A 33 -11.71 12.76 -30.42
C MET A 33 -13.07 13.41 -30.12
N LEU A 34 -13.17 14.74 -30.13
CA LEU A 34 -14.43 15.42 -29.80
C LEU A 34 -15.45 15.43 -30.96
N ARG A 35 -15.02 15.13 -32.20
CA ARG A 35 -15.92 15.03 -33.37
C ARG A 35 -16.58 13.66 -33.54
N ARG A 36 -16.09 12.62 -32.85
CA ARG A 36 -16.68 11.27 -32.89
C ARG A 36 -17.85 11.08 -31.92
N SER A 37 -18.07 12.02 -30.99
CA SER A 37 -19.08 11.87 -29.94
C SER A 37 -20.49 12.37 -30.30
N GLN A 38 -20.74 12.84 -31.53
CA GLN A 38 -22.05 13.41 -31.91
C GLN A 38 -22.84 12.68 -33.01
N GLN A 39 -22.38 11.52 -33.48
CA GLN A 39 -23.20 10.61 -34.28
C GLN A 39 -23.15 9.28 -33.53
N LEU A 40 -24.21 8.86 -32.83
CA LEU A 40 -25.37 8.20 -33.41
C LEU A 40 -26.58 8.31 -32.45
N ARG A 41 -27.59 9.08 -32.83
CA ARG A 41 -28.98 8.91 -32.35
C ARG A 41 -29.87 8.66 -33.56
N THR A 42 -30.22 7.40 -33.80
CA THR A 42 -31.45 7.00 -34.50
C THR A 42 -31.84 5.61 -34.00
N PRO A 43 -33.06 5.40 -33.44
CA PRO A 43 -33.57 4.05 -33.27
C PRO A 43 -34.20 3.59 -34.59
N THR A 44 -33.45 2.82 -35.38
CA THR A 44 -34.02 2.01 -36.46
C THR A 44 -34.60 0.75 -35.83
N ARG A 45 -35.93 0.73 -35.73
CA ARG A 45 -36.74 -0.47 -35.54
C ARG A 45 -36.45 -1.46 -36.67
N LEU A 46 -35.86 -2.61 -36.36
CA LEU A 46 -36.06 -3.86 -37.11
C LEU A 46 -35.88 -5.07 -36.18
N GLU A 47 -36.94 -5.88 -36.15
CA GLU A 47 -36.93 -7.28 -35.74
C GLU A 47 -35.93 -8.08 -36.59
N LEU A 48 -35.03 -8.85 -35.95
CA LEU A 48 -34.61 -10.16 -36.45
C LEU A 48 -33.95 -10.98 -35.33
N SER A 49 -34.52 -12.14 -35.07
CA SER A 49 -34.05 -13.15 -34.10
C SER A 49 -32.91 -13.99 -34.69
N LYS A 50 -31.81 -14.18 -33.92
CA LYS A 50 -31.09 -15.46 -33.65
C LYS A 50 -29.61 -15.26 -33.25
N GLU A 51 -29.30 -15.63 -32.00
CA GLU A 51 -28.05 -16.22 -31.49
C GLU A 51 -26.72 -15.47 -31.73
N GLY A 52 -26.54 -14.34 -31.01
CA GLY A 52 -25.21 -13.78 -30.72
C GLY A 52 -24.83 -14.00 -29.24
N PRO A 53 -23.54 -13.99 -28.85
CA PRO A 53 -23.13 -14.14 -27.45
C PRO A 53 -23.84 -13.07 -26.62
N THR A 54 -24.80 -13.51 -25.81
CA THR A 54 -25.60 -12.62 -24.97
C THR A 54 -24.68 -12.10 -23.88
N GLN A 55 -24.36 -10.82 -23.92
CA GLN A 55 -23.55 -10.17 -22.87
C GLN A 55 -24.34 -10.20 -21.55
N ARG A 56 -24.06 -11.18 -20.69
CA ARG A 56 -24.53 -11.19 -19.30
C ARG A 56 -23.76 -10.09 -18.56
N PHE A 57 -24.39 -8.93 -18.38
CA PHE A 57 -23.86 -7.92 -17.48
C PHE A 57 -23.83 -8.49 -16.05
N LEU A 58 -22.63 -8.58 -15.48
CA LEU A 58 -22.46 -8.89 -14.06
C LEU A 58 -23.21 -7.80 -13.26
N ARG A 59 -24.12 -8.20 -12.36
CA ARG A 59 -24.79 -7.26 -11.47
C ARG A 59 -23.73 -6.63 -10.56
N SER A 60 -23.55 -5.31 -10.65
CA SER A 60 -22.76 -4.57 -9.69
C SER A 60 -23.56 -4.42 -8.40
N HIS A 61 -23.02 -4.93 -7.30
CA HIS A 61 -23.53 -4.64 -5.97
C HIS A 61 -22.94 -3.29 -5.53
N ARG A 62 -23.80 -2.34 -5.16
CA ARG A 62 -23.39 -1.07 -4.56
C ARG A 62 -23.13 -1.35 -3.08
N THR A 63 -21.87 -1.30 -2.66
CA THR A 63 -21.52 -1.30 -1.24
C THR A 63 -21.68 0.13 -0.73
N THR A 64 -22.63 0.35 0.18
CA THR A 64 -22.66 1.57 0.99
C THR A 64 -21.58 1.41 2.05
N VAL A 65 -20.55 2.26 1.98
CA VAL A 65 -19.58 2.40 3.08
C VAL A 65 -20.29 3.21 4.15
N GLU A 66 -21.12 2.53 4.93
CA GLU A 66 -21.44 3.01 6.28
C GLU A 66 -20.43 2.32 7.20
N ASP A 67 -19.88 3.08 8.14
CA ASP A 67 -18.87 2.66 9.12
C ASP A 67 -19.45 1.61 10.10
N GLU A 68 -19.90 0.48 9.54
CA GLU A 68 -20.15 -0.72 10.30
C GLU A 68 -18.77 -1.28 10.63
N ASP A 69 -18.52 -1.47 11.93
CA ASP A 69 -17.59 -2.47 12.44
C ASP A 69 -18.00 -3.83 11.84
N ASP A 70 -17.70 -4.01 10.56
CA ASP A 70 -17.73 -5.25 9.81
C ASP A 70 -16.55 -6.04 10.37
N SER A 71 -16.71 -6.43 11.63
CA SER A 71 -15.87 -7.32 12.38
C SER A 71 -16.10 -8.69 11.74
N GLU A 72 -15.59 -8.83 10.52
CA GLU A 72 -15.31 -10.09 9.90
C GLU A 72 -14.71 -10.96 11.00
N GLU A 73 -15.39 -12.03 11.41
CA GLU A 73 -14.99 -12.95 12.49
C GLU A 73 -13.61 -13.63 12.22
N ARG A 74 -12.93 -13.23 11.15
CA ARG A 74 -11.58 -13.59 10.72
C ARG A 74 -10.50 -12.64 11.27
N ALA A 75 -10.81 -11.38 11.55
CA ALA A 75 -9.86 -10.37 11.97
C ALA A 75 -9.73 -10.29 13.50
N LEU A 76 -8.51 -10.10 14.00
CA LEU A 76 -8.27 -9.93 15.43
C LEU A 76 -8.67 -8.51 15.86
N SER A 77 -9.47 -8.37 16.91
CA SER A 77 -9.91 -7.05 17.35
C SER A 77 -8.75 -6.24 17.96
N LEU A 78 -8.82 -4.92 17.85
CA LEU A 78 -7.77 -4.03 18.37
C LEU A 78 -7.66 -4.12 19.89
N GLU A 79 -8.78 -4.29 20.59
CA GLU A 79 -8.82 -4.46 22.05
C GLU A 79 -8.10 -5.74 22.50
N GLU A 80 -8.30 -6.85 21.77
CA GLU A 80 -7.60 -8.10 22.02
C GLU A 80 -6.10 -7.97 21.79
N MET A 81 -5.67 -7.33 20.68
CA MET A 81 -4.26 -7.07 20.43
C MET A 81 -3.62 -6.25 21.56
N LYS A 82 -4.32 -5.23 22.06
CA LYS A 82 -3.87 -4.46 23.23
C LYS A 82 -3.79 -5.32 24.49
N ARG A 83 -4.77 -6.21 24.72
CA ARG A 83 -4.78 -7.12 25.88
C ARG A 83 -3.59 -8.08 25.84
N MET A 84 -3.33 -8.70 24.69
CA MET A 84 -2.19 -9.62 24.50
C MET A 84 -0.85 -8.89 24.68
N MET A 85 -0.72 -7.68 24.15
CA MET A 85 0.49 -6.86 24.34
C MET A 85 0.71 -6.51 25.83
N LYS A 86 -0.36 -6.16 26.56
CA LYS A 86 -0.27 -5.91 28.01
C LYS A 86 0.08 -7.16 28.81
N ALA A 87 -0.38 -8.33 28.37
CA ALA A 87 -0.02 -9.62 28.94
C ALA A 87 1.43 -10.02 28.62
N GLY A 88 2.13 -9.28 27.75
CA GLY A 88 3.49 -9.61 27.34
C GLY A 88 3.58 -10.79 26.37
N MET A 89 2.47 -11.13 25.69
CA MET A 89 2.47 -12.20 24.69
C MET A 89 3.28 -11.78 23.47
N ASN A 90 4.32 -12.57 23.16
CA ASN A 90 5.09 -12.42 21.93
C ASN A 90 4.40 -13.12 20.75
N GLU A 91 4.84 -12.80 19.53
CA GLU A 91 4.33 -13.40 18.29
C GLU A 91 4.43 -14.94 18.30
N GLU A 92 5.54 -15.49 18.81
CA GLU A 92 5.75 -16.94 18.91
C GLU A 92 4.75 -17.60 19.87
N ALA A 93 4.51 -16.99 21.03
CA ALA A 93 3.54 -17.48 22.01
C ALA A 93 2.11 -17.45 21.44
N PHE A 94 1.79 -16.41 20.67
CA PHE A 94 0.50 -16.30 19.99
C PHE A 94 0.36 -17.35 18.86
N ALA A 95 1.43 -17.64 18.14
CA ALA A 95 1.45 -18.71 17.14
C ALA A 95 1.31 -20.12 17.76
N GLU A 96 1.83 -20.31 18.98
CA GLU A 96 1.62 -21.53 19.76
C GLU A 96 0.16 -21.68 20.21
N GLU A 97 -0.48 -20.60 20.69
CA GLU A 97 -1.89 -20.59 21.06
C GLU A 97 -2.81 -20.94 19.87
N LEU A 98 -2.45 -20.50 18.67
CA LEU A 98 -3.16 -20.84 17.44
C LEU A 98 -2.83 -22.25 16.91
N GLY A 99 -1.86 -22.97 17.49
CA GLY A 99 -1.44 -24.30 17.02
C GLY A 99 -0.69 -24.27 15.68
N VAL A 100 -0.10 -23.14 15.33
CA VAL A 100 0.54 -22.88 14.03
C VAL A 100 2.06 -22.99 14.09
N SER A 101 2.62 -23.04 15.30
CA SER A 101 4.07 -23.01 15.54
C SER A 101 4.84 -24.06 14.74
N GLU A 102 4.31 -25.28 14.61
CA GLU A 102 4.90 -26.35 13.81
C GLU A 102 4.87 -26.05 12.31
N LYS A 103 3.75 -25.52 11.80
CA LYS A 103 3.60 -25.10 10.39
C LYS A 103 4.59 -23.98 10.06
N MET A 104 4.76 -23.00 10.95
CA MET A 104 5.73 -21.92 10.81
C MET A 104 7.16 -22.46 10.73
N LYS A 105 7.56 -23.34 11.65
CA LYS A 105 8.89 -23.96 11.64
C LYS A 105 9.14 -24.75 10.36
N LEU A 106 8.14 -25.53 9.92
CA LEU A 106 8.23 -26.33 8.71
C LEU A 106 8.42 -25.45 7.47
N VAL A 107 7.62 -24.38 7.34
CA VAL A 107 7.74 -23.39 6.26
C VAL A 107 9.09 -22.67 6.27
N SER A 108 9.62 -22.32 7.45
CA SER A 108 10.95 -21.71 7.57
C SER A 108 12.07 -22.66 7.16
N SER A 109 11.94 -23.96 7.45
CA SER A 109 12.94 -24.97 7.08
C SER A 109 12.85 -25.40 5.61
N GLN A 110 11.63 -25.42 5.05
CA GLN A 110 11.32 -25.90 3.71
C GLN A 110 10.36 -24.93 3.02
N PRO A 111 10.88 -23.89 2.34
CA PRO A 111 10.05 -22.83 1.74
C PRO A 111 9.17 -23.34 0.58
N ASN A 112 9.47 -24.51 0.02
CA ASN A 112 8.77 -25.06 -1.15
C ASN A 112 7.53 -25.89 -0.80
N THR A 113 7.33 -26.26 0.47
CA THR A 113 6.22 -27.11 0.90
C THR A 113 5.16 -26.31 1.63
N GLY A 114 3.99 -26.12 1.01
CA GLY A 114 2.80 -25.63 1.70
C GLY A 114 2.84 -24.17 2.19
N LEU A 115 3.88 -23.39 1.88
CA LEU A 115 3.98 -21.96 2.20
C LEU A 115 2.77 -21.19 1.67
N ALA A 116 2.37 -21.41 0.41
CA ALA A 116 1.25 -20.70 -0.19
C ALA A 116 -0.07 -20.96 0.56
N THR A 117 -0.33 -22.21 0.93
CA THR A 117 -1.49 -22.60 1.75
C THR A 117 -1.42 -22.05 3.17
N PHE A 118 -0.21 -21.87 3.72
CA PHE A 118 -0.04 -21.28 5.03
C PHE A 118 -0.31 -19.77 5.02
N LEU A 119 0.23 -19.05 4.03
CA LEU A 119 0.02 -17.61 3.88
C LEU A 119 -1.43 -17.22 3.61
N THR A 120 -2.23 -18.11 3.00
CA THR A 120 -3.67 -17.89 2.78
C THR A 120 -4.53 -18.32 3.97
N SER A 121 -3.94 -18.95 4.99
CA SER A 121 -4.69 -19.40 6.17
C SER A 121 -5.18 -18.21 7.02
N PRO A 122 -6.37 -18.30 7.63
CA PRO A 122 -6.87 -17.24 8.51
C PRO A 122 -6.04 -17.12 9.79
N GLU A 123 -5.40 -18.21 10.21
CA GLU A 123 -4.50 -18.27 11.36
C GLU A 123 -3.29 -17.35 11.13
N TYR A 124 -2.66 -17.43 9.96
CA TYR A 124 -1.55 -16.57 9.59
C TYR A 124 -1.96 -15.09 9.50
N ALA A 125 -3.16 -14.79 8.98
CA ALA A 125 -3.66 -13.41 8.93
C ALA A 125 -3.74 -12.77 10.33
N LYS A 126 -4.15 -13.54 11.34
CA LYS A 126 -4.19 -13.10 12.75
C LYS A 126 -2.78 -12.82 13.29
N ILE A 127 -1.83 -13.72 13.03
CA ILE A 127 -0.42 -13.54 13.45
C ILE A 127 0.17 -12.29 12.81
N ALA A 128 -0.01 -12.12 11.49
CA ALA A 128 0.47 -10.96 10.75
C ALA A 128 -0.15 -9.64 11.25
N ALA A 129 -1.44 -9.64 11.57
CA ALA A 129 -2.11 -8.49 12.16
C ALA A 129 -1.49 -8.10 13.51
N TYR A 130 -1.29 -9.08 14.40
CA TYR A 130 -0.68 -8.85 15.70
C TYR A 130 0.79 -8.37 15.59
N GLN A 131 1.56 -8.96 14.68
CA GLN A 131 2.94 -8.55 14.42
C GLN A 131 3.01 -7.09 13.95
N ASN A 132 2.15 -6.69 13.01
CA ASN A 132 2.06 -5.31 12.55
C ASN A 132 1.67 -4.35 13.69
N PHE A 133 0.74 -4.78 14.56
CA PHE A 133 0.35 -4.02 15.75
C PHE A 133 1.54 -3.79 16.71
N LEU A 134 2.33 -4.83 17.00
CA LEU A 134 3.52 -4.71 17.84
C LEU A 134 4.59 -3.78 17.23
N ILE A 135 4.78 -3.82 15.91
CA ILE A 135 5.68 -2.90 15.21
C ILE A 135 5.17 -1.46 15.33
N GLY A 136 3.87 -1.24 15.15
CA GLY A 136 3.23 0.06 15.32
C GLY A 136 3.43 0.61 16.74
N ALA A 137 3.09 -0.18 17.75
CA ALA A 137 3.22 0.21 19.15
C ALA A 137 4.66 0.59 19.54
N ARG A 138 5.66 -0.17 19.06
CA ARG A 138 7.07 0.16 19.28
C ARG A 138 7.48 1.48 18.62
N ARG A 139 6.99 1.74 17.40
CA ARG A 139 7.24 2.98 16.67
C ARG A 139 6.65 4.18 17.42
N ASP A 140 5.43 4.05 17.91
CA ASP A 140 4.74 5.13 18.64
C ASP A 140 5.47 5.48 19.94
N TYR A 141 5.93 4.46 20.67
CA TYR A 141 6.77 4.66 21.85
C TYR A 141 8.08 5.39 21.51
N ALA A 142 8.80 4.94 20.47
CA ALA A 142 10.05 5.55 20.04
C ALA A 142 9.87 7.03 19.64
N ASN A 143 8.79 7.33 18.92
CA ASN A 143 8.44 8.69 18.53
C ASN A 143 8.13 9.57 19.76
N GLY A 144 7.36 9.07 20.72
CA GLY A 144 7.04 9.79 21.96
C GLY A 144 8.28 10.12 22.80
N VAL A 145 9.23 9.19 22.89
CA VAL A 145 10.53 9.42 23.57
C VAL A 145 11.35 10.48 22.81
N ALA A 146 11.42 10.38 21.48
CA ALA A 146 12.15 11.34 20.66
C ALA A 146 11.58 12.77 20.80
N GLU A 147 10.26 12.94 20.78
CA GLU A 147 9.62 14.24 20.99
C GLU A 147 9.87 14.82 22.38
N SER A 148 9.76 13.97 23.41
CA SER A 148 10.04 14.38 24.79
C SER A 148 11.48 14.84 24.95
N SER A 149 12.43 14.16 24.31
CA SER A 149 13.85 14.55 24.31
C SER A 149 14.11 15.88 23.58
N LYS A 150 13.43 16.14 22.45
CA LYS A 150 13.52 17.41 21.72
C LYS A 150 12.97 18.57 22.56
N LYS A 151 11.82 18.36 23.22
CA LYS A 151 11.23 19.35 24.13
C LYS A 151 12.14 19.64 25.33
N ALA A 152 12.76 18.61 25.92
CA ALA A 152 13.71 18.77 27.02
C ALA A 152 14.96 19.56 26.60
N LYS A 153 15.53 19.26 25.42
CA LYS A 153 16.66 20.02 24.84
C LYS A 153 16.30 21.46 24.53
N SER A 154 15.12 21.70 23.97
CA SER A 154 14.61 23.06 23.72
C SER A 154 14.51 23.85 25.03
N LYS A 155 13.83 23.32 26.05
CA LYS A 155 13.71 23.98 27.37
C LYS A 155 15.05 24.31 28.04
N LYS A 156 16.10 23.52 27.77
CA LYS A 156 17.45 23.74 28.32
C LYS A 156 18.16 24.95 27.70
N TRP A 157 17.83 25.33 26.47
CA TRP A 157 18.47 26.45 25.76
C TRP A 157 17.92 27.83 26.13
N TRP A 158 16.72 27.89 26.72
CA TRP A 158 16.06 29.14 27.12
C TRP A 158 16.31 29.52 28.59
N LYS A 159 17.23 28.84 29.26
CA LYS A 159 17.51 28.99 30.69
C LYS A 159 18.99 29.25 30.90
#